data_AF-A0A7Y2BDY1-F1
#
_entry.id   AF-A0A7Y2BDY1-F1
#
_cell.length_a   1.000
_cell.length_b   1.000
_cell.length_c   1.000
_cell.angle_alpha   90.00
_cell.angle_beta   90.00
_cell.angle_gamma   90.00
#
_symmetry.space_group_name_H-M   'P 1'
#
loop_
_entity.id
_entity.type
_entity.pdbx_description
1 polymer ?
#
loop_
_entity_poly.entity_id
_entity_poly.type
_entity_poly.pdbx_seq_one_letter_code
_entity_poly.pdbx_strand_id
1 'polypeptide(L)'
;KEGRFGLSLGGGIQFNKTELYYITNDFKAKGGERNFFKTYVIQAGYGFGISGFAVQFFTRYGFNSDLDGANSLNIGLQFDFNIPKMKKIDDPNSRL
;
A
#
# COMPACT_ATOMS: atom_id res chain seq x y z
N LYS A 1 20.95 17.03 9.68
CA LYS A 1 20.11 16.11 8.88
C LYS A 1 18.84 16.87 8.55
N GLU A 2 18.61 17.21 7.29
CA GLU A 2 17.37 17.88 6.89
C GLU A 2 16.36 16.84 6.45
N GLY A 3 15.15 16.92 6.98
CA GLY A 3 14.03 16.16 6.46
C GLY A 3 13.24 16.98 5.45
N ARG A 4 12.54 16.29 4.55
CA ARG A 4 11.78 16.92 3.47
C ARG A 4 10.40 16.28 3.36
N PHE A 5 9.41 17.11 3.10
CA PHE A 5 8.08 16.65 2.70
C PHE A 5 8.08 16.28 1.22
N GLY A 6 7.29 15.28 0.86
CA GLY A 6 7.17 14.78 -0.50
C GLY A 6 5.76 14.29 -0.80
N LEU A 7 5.38 14.44 -2.07
CA LEU A 7 4.20 13.82 -2.66
C LEU A 7 4.63 12.59 -3.46
N SER A 8 3.84 11.52 -3.38
CA SER A 8 4.02 10.31 -4.17
C SER A 8 2.76 9.99 -4.95
N LEU A 9 2.95 9.59 -6.21
CA LEU A 9 1.89 9.08 -7.07
C LEU A 9 2.36 7.73 -7.60
N GLY A 10 1.47 6.74 -7.57
CA GLY A 10 1.76 5.40 -8.02
C GLY A 10 0.52 4.73 -8.58
N GLY A 11 0.73 3.61 -9.25
CA GLY A 11 -0.33 2.76 -9.72
C GLY A 11 0.17 1.35 -9.97
N GLY A 12 -0.74 0.42 -10.23
CA GLY A 12 -0.38 -0.97 -10.47
C GLY A 12 -1.57 -1.90 -10.60
N ILE A 13 -1.27 -3.20 -10.57
CA ILE A 13 -2.26 -4.27 -10.57
C ILE A 13 -2.26 -4.91 -9.20
N GLN A 14 -3.43 -4.99 -8.58
CA GLN A 14 -3.64 -5.67 -7.30
C GLN A 14 -4.58 -6.85 -7.53
N PHE A 15 -4.22 -8.02 -7.01
CA PHE A 15 -5.11 -9.18 -6.96
C PHE A 15 -5.86 -9.14 -5.63
N ASN A 16 -7.17 -8.95 -5.69
CA ASN A 16 -8.05 -8.87 -4.53
C ASN A 16 -8.88 -10.14 -4.40
N LYS A 17 -9.30 -10.45 -3.17
CA LYS A 17 -10.24 -11.51 -2.86
C LYS A 17 -11.23 -10.99 -1.83
N THR A 18 -12.51 -11.10 -2.12
CA THR A 18 -13.57 -10.69 -1.20
C THR A 18 -13.75 -11.74 -0.12
N GLU A 19 -13.37 -11.41 1.11
CA GLU A 19 -13.66 -12.21 2.29
C GLU A 19 -14.92 -11.67 2.97
N LEU A 20 -16.08 -12.26 2.68
CA LEU A 20 -17.24 -12.08 3.55
C LEU A 20 -17.10 -13.03 4.73
N TYR A 21 -16.57 -12.51 5.84
CA TYR A 21 -16.71 -13.12 7.16
C TYR A 21 -18.21 -13.33 7.41
N TYR A 22 -18.63 -14.55 7.78
CA TYR A 22 -20.01 -15.01 8.03
C TYR A 22 -20.87 -15.53 6.86
N ILE A 23 -20.54 -15.32 5.58
CA ILE A 23 -21.37 -15.82 4.44
C ILE A 23 -20.72 -17.04 3.73
N THR A 24 -19.75 -17.67 4.36
CA THR A 24 -18.93 -18.72 3.72
C THR A 24 -19.74 -19.96 3.32
N ASN A 25 -20.74 -20.31 4.12
CA ASN A 25 -21.56 -21.51 3.89
C ASN A 25 -22.67 -21.26 2.86
N ASP A 26 -23.44 -20.18 3.00
CA ASP A 26 -24.57 -19.89 2.11
C ASP A 26 -24.12 -19.46 0.70
N PHE A 27 -22.95 -18.82 0.57
CA PHE A 27 -22.43 -18.41 -0.74
C PHE A 27 -21.91 -19.59 -1.56
N LYS A 28 -21.22 -20.55 -0.91
CA LYS A 28 -20.79 -21.80 -1.56
C LYS A 28 -21.99 -22.67 -1.92
N ALA A 29 -23.00 -22.75 -1.06
CA ALA A 29 -24.24 -23.49 -1.32
C ALA A 29 -25.02 -22.95 -2.53
N LYS A 30 -24.86 -21.66 -2.85
CA LYS A 30 -25.44 -21.01 -4.05
C LYS A 30 -24.53 -21.07 -5.29
N GLY A 31 -23.45 -21.85 -5.25
CA GLY A 31 -22.54 -22.04 -6.40
C GLY A 31 -21.57 -20.88 -6.65
N GLY A 32 -21.39 -19.96 -5.71
CA GLY A 32 -20.46 -18.84 -5.86
C GLY A 32 -19.00 -19.26 -5.71
N GLU A 33 -18.18 -19.00 -6.72
CA GLU A 33 -16.72 -19.16 -6.64
C GLU A 33 -16.04 -17.91 -6.06
N ARG A 34 -15.02 -18.10 -5.19
CA ARG A 34 -14.27 -17.01 -4.54
C ARG A 34 -12.84 -16.93 -5.09
N ASN A 35 -12.72 -16.71 -6.38
CA ASN A 35 -11.44 -16.57 -7.05
C ASN A 35 -10.84 -15.18 -6.81
N PHE A 36 -9.51 -15.09 -6.85
CA PHE A 36 -8.85 -13.79 -6.89
C PHE A 36 -9.25 -13.06 -8.18
N PHE A 37 -9.54 -11.78 -8.06
CA PHE A 37 -9.81 -10.91 -9.20
C PHE A 37 -8.78 -9.79 -9.29
N LYS A 38 -8.48 -9.38 -10.52
CA LYS A 38 -7.56 -8.28 -10.79
C LYS A 38 -8.29 -6.97 -10.55
N THR A 39 -7.58 -5.96 -10.04
CA THR A 39 -8.01 -4.56 -10.02
C THR A 39 -6.83 -3.68 -10.40
N TYR A 40 -7.09 -2.61 -11.15
CA TYR A 40 -6.13 -1.55 -11.38
C TYR A 40 -6.19 -0.58 -10.21
N VAL A 41 -5.04 -0.24 -9.65
CA VAL A 41 -4.94 0.66 -8.51
C VAL A 41 -4.25 1.94 -8.89
N ILE A 42 -4.75 3.04 -8.34
CA ILE A 42 -4.06 4.33 -8.28
C ILE A 42 -3.80 4.66 -6.81
N GLN A 43 -2.64 5.21 -6.52
CA GLN A 43 -2.20 5.58 -5.18
C GLN A 43 -1.68 7.01 -5.19
N ALA A 44 -2.11 7.78 -4.20
CA ALA A 44 -1.50 9.05 -3.84
C ALA A 44 -0.98 8.95 -2.42
N GLY A 45 0.15 9.60 -2.16
CA GLY A 45 0.75 9.66 -0.84
C GLY A 45 1.35 11.02 -0.55
N TYR A 46 1.39 11.35 0.73
CA TYR A 46 2.05 12.53 1.27
C TYR A 46 2.80 12.13 2.52
N GLY A 47 4.07 12.51 2.60
CA GLY A 47 4.95 12.03 3.65
C GLY A 47 6.13 12.93 3.92
N PHE A 48 6.86 12.55 4.95
CA PHE A 48 8.09 13.20 5.40
C PHE A 48 9.21 12.17 5.46
N GLY A 49 10.34 12.50 4.84
CA GLY A 49 11.55 11.69 4.87
C GLY A 49 12.69 12.44 5.55
N ILE A 50 13.42 11.75 6.42
CA ILE A 50 14.71 12.19 6.96
C ILE A 50 15.76 11.14 6.60
N SER A 51 17.05 11.48 6.66
CA SER A 51 18.13 10.59 6.25
C SER A 51 18.02 9.19 6.89
N GLY A 52 17.60 8.19 6.10
CA GLY A 52 17.47 6.79 6.52
C GLY A 52 16.07 6.33 6.91
N PHE A 53 15.10 7.23 7.04
CA PHE A 53 13.73 6.92 7.48
C PHE A 53 12.70 7.79 6.74
N ALA A 54 11.59 7.19 6.32
CA ALA A 54 10.44 7.95 5.82
C ALA A 54 9.14 7.42 6.41
N VAL A 55 8.20 8.33 6.60
CA VAL A 55 6.80 8.01 6.91
C VAL A 55 5.92 8.69 5.88
N GLN A 56 4.97 7.95 5.32
CA GLN A 56 3.98 8.52 4.41
C GLN A 56 2.57 8.03 4.75
N PHE A 57 1.62 8.95 4.67
CA PHE A 57 0.21 8.61 4.56
C PHE A 57 -0.09 8.33 3.09
N PHE A 58 -0.84 7.27 2.81
CA PHE A 58 -1.27 6.97 1.45
C PHE A 58 -2.75 6.61 1.39
N THR A 59 -3.36 6.99 0.28
CA THR A 59 -4.69 6.57 -0.14
C THR A 59 -4.57 5.85 -1.47
N ARG A 60 -5.14 4.66 -1.57
CA ARG A 60 -5.15 3.85 -2.80
C ARG A 60 -6.56 3.43 -3.13
N TYR A 61 -6.97 3.72 -4.35
CA TYR A 61 -8.25 3.30 -4.92
C TYR A 61 -8.00 2.26 -6.00
N GLY A 62 -8.68 1.12 -5.89
CA GLY A 62 -8.65 0.04 -6.87
C GLY A 62 -10.00 -0.14 -7.53
N PHE A 63 -10.00 -0.32 -8.84
CA PHE A 63 -11.20 -0.58 -9.64
C PHE A 63 -10.94 -1.64 -10.71
N ASN A 64 -11.99 -2.31 -11.15
CA ASN A 64 -11.98 -3.12 -12.36
C ASN A 64 -13.25 -2.84 -13.15
N SER A 65 -13.11 -2.37 -14.40
CA SER A 65 -14.25 -2.08 -15.29
C SER A 65 -14.96 -3.33 -15.79
N ASP A 66 -14.27 -4.47 -15.79
CA ASP A 66 -14.76 -5.73 -16.33
C ASP A 66 -15.59 -6.51 -15.30
N LEU A 67 -15.57 -6.08 -14.04
CA LEU A 67 -16.24 -6.73 -12.92
C LEU A 67 -17.14 -5.71 -12.21
N ASP A 68 -18.44 -5.98 -12.22
CA ASP A 68 -19.40 -5.11 -11.54
C ASP A 68 -19.14 -5.06 -10.02
N GLY A 69 -19.01 -3.85 -9.48
CA GLY A 69 -18.78 -3.60 -8.05
C GLY A 69 -17.38 -3.95 -7.51
N ALA A 70 -16.40 -4.31 -8.34
CA ALA A 70 -15.05 -4.69 -7.89
C ALA A 70 -14.17 -3.47 -7.54
N ASN A 71 -14.49 -2.80 -6.43
CA ASN A 71 -13.75 -1.65 -5.93
C ASN A 71 -13.04 -1.96 -4.62
N SER A 72 -11.88 -1.33 -4.39
CA SER A 72 -11.17 -1.39 -3.11
C SER A 72 -10.67 -0.01 -2.71
N LEU A 73 -10.77 0.29 -1.41
CA LEU A 73 -10.21 1.49 -0.82
C LEU A 73 -9.21 1.09 0.26
N ASN A 74 -7.99 1.60 0.16
CA ASN A 74 -6.93 1.32 1.11
C ASN A 74 -6.42 2.67 1.62
N ILE A 75 -6.47 2.86 2.94
CA ILE A 75 -5.95 4.05 3.61
C ILE A 75 -4.94 3.54 4.63
N GLY A 76 -3.73 4.08 4.60
CA GLY A 76 -2.68 3.55 5.45
C GLY A 76 -1.53 4.50 5.70
N LEU A 77 -0.72 4.10 6.67
CA LEU A 77 0.59 4.65 6.93
C LEU A 77 1.65 3.67 6.44
N GLN A 78 2.67 4.16 5.76
CA GLN A 78 3.82 3.40 5.34
C GLN A 78 5.07 3.98 6.01
N PHE A 79 5.92 3.08 6.50
CA PHE A 79 7.18 3.41 7.15
C PHE A 79 8.30 2.73 6.37
N ASP A 80 9.24 3.51 5.86
CA ASP A 80 10.35 3.02 5.06
C ASP A 80 11.66 3.22 5.84
N PHE A 81 12.41 2.13 6.01
CA PHE A 81 13.68 2.12 6.73
C PHE A 81 14.82 1.75 5.78
N ASN A 82 15.79 2.65 5.62
CA ASN A 82 17.01 2.37 4.89
C ASN A 82 18.12 2.00 5.88
N ILE A 83 18.14 0.74 6.32
CA ILE A 83 19.09 0.22 7.33
C ILE A 83 20.55 0.50 6.97
N PRO A 84 21.03 0.31 5.72
CA PRO A 84 22.40 0.65 5.35
C PRO A 84 22.73 2.14 5.54
N LYS A 85 21.80 3.04 5.19
CA LYS A 85 22.00 4.48 5.36
C LYS A 85 21.95 4.88 6.84
N MET A 86 21.07 4.28 7.65
CA MET A 86 21.02 4.52 9.10
C MET A 86 22.34 4.15 9.77
N LYS A 87 22.89 2.96 9.48
CA LYS A 87 24.19 2.51 10.02
C LYS A 87 25.35 3.44 9.68
N LYS A 88 25.36 4.00 8.46
CA LYS A 88 26.37 4.97 8.05
C LYS A 88 26.28 6.27 8.84
N ILE A 89 25.08 6.72 9.20
CA ILE A 89 24.97 7.99 9.94
C ILE A 89 25.26 7.82 11.43
N ASP A 90 25.07 6.62 11.97
CA ASP A 90 25.44 6.31 13.36
C ASP A 90 26.95 6.07 13.53
N ASP A 91 27.71 5.95 12.43
CA ASP A 91 29.18 5.88 12.48
C ASP A 91 29.76 7.26 12.87
N PRO A 92 30.49 7.36 14.01
CA PRO A 92 31.10 8.61 14.47
C PRO A 92 32.04 9.25 13.44
N ASN A 93 32.58 8.48 12.50
CA ASN A 93 33.47 8.95 11.45
C ASN A 93 32.74 9.50 10.20
N SER A 94 31.41 9.40 10.13
CA SER A 94 30.62 9.79 8.96
C SER A 94 30.28 11.29 8.89
N ARG A 95 30.84 12.13 9.76
CA ARG A 95 30.72 13.60 9.67
C ARG A 95 31.97 14.22 9.04
N LEU A 96 32.14 14.01 7.75
CA LEU A 96 32.94 14.85 6.84
C LEU A 96 32.17 14.99 5.52
#